data_AF-A0A6P1D9Q5-F1
#
_entry.id   AF-A0A6P1D9Q5-F1
#
_cell.length_a   1.000
_cell.length_b   1.000
_cell.length_c   1.000
_cell.angle_alpha   90.00
_cell.angle_beta   90.00
_cell.angle_gamma   90.00
#
_symmetry.space_group_name_H-M   'P 1'
#
loop_
_entity.id
_entity.type
_entity.pdbx_description
1 polymer ?
#
loop_
_entity_poly.entity_id
_entity_poly.type
_entity_poly.pdbx_seq_one_letter_code
_entity_poly.pdbx_strand_id
1 'polypeptide(L)' 'MTDATVPDPTAAWSFETKQIHAGQAPDDSTGARALPIYQTTSYAFRDTDHAAALFGLAEPGNIYTRIMNPTQDVVEQRIA' A
#
# COMPACT_ATOMS: atom_id res chain seq x y z
N MET A 1 4.46 -24.09 1.38
CA MET A 1 3.19 -23.78 2.05
C MET A 1 2.38 -22.98 1.05
N THR A 2 1.21 -23.48 0.68
CA THR A 2 0.46 -23.18 -0.55
C THR A 2 0.21 -21.68 -0.75
N ASP A 3 0.78 -21.13 -1.83
CA ASP A 3 0.39 -19.86 -2.45
C ASP A 3 -1.03 -20.05 -3.00
N ALA A 4 -2.03 -19.82 -2.15
CA ALA A 4 -3.40 -19.66 -2.60
C ALA A 4 -3.44 -18.29 -3.25
N THR A 5 -3.18 -18.24 -4.56
CA THR A 5 -3.33 -17.04 -5.38
C THR A 5 -4.78 -16.57 -5.24
N VAL A 6 -5.02 -15.62 -4.34
CA VAL A 6 -6.30 -14.91 -4.28
C VAL A 6 -6.44 -14.27 -5.67
N PRO A 7 -7.48 -14.61 -6.44
CA PRO A 7 -7.64 -14.03 -7.76
C PRO A 7 -7.73 -12.51 -7.57
N ASP A 8 -6.82 -11.78 -8.21
CA ASP A 8 -6.85 -10.33 -8.24
C ASP A 8 -8.26 -9.92 -8.72
N PRO A 9 -9.08 -9.27 -7.87
CA PRO A 9 -10.45 -8.92 -8.22
C PRO A 9 -10.49 -7.92 -9.38
N THR A 10 -9.37 -7.24 -9.66
CA THR A 10 -9.24 -6.34 -10.79
C THR A 10 -8.97 -7.09 -12.10
N ALA A 11 -8.54 -8.36 -12.08
CA ALA A 11 -8.15 -9.10 -13.27
C ALA A 11 -9.25 -9.13 -14.36
N ALA A 12 -10.51 -9.20 -13.94
CA ALA A 12 -11.69 -9.21 -14.82
C ALA A 12 -12.23 -7.82 -15.19
N TRP A 13 -11.68 -6.74 -14.64
CA TRP A 13 -12.13 -5.37 -14.95
C TRP A 13 -11.66 -4.91 -16.33
N SER A 14 -12.45 -4.03 -16.96
CA SER A 14 -12.01 -3.35 -18.16
C SER A 14 -10.84 -2.40 -17.85
N PHE A 15 -10.09 -2.05 -18.89
CA PHE A 15 -8.91 -1.19 -18.75
C PHE A 15 -9.25 0.18 -18.15
N GLU A 16 -10.36 0.78 -18.58
CA GLU A 16 -10.85 2.08 -18.09
C GLU A 16 -11.20 2.04 -16.61
N THR A 17 -11.76 0.93 -16.14
CA THR A 17 -12.04 0.73 -14.71
C THR A 17 -10.74 0.60 -13.90
N LYS A 18 -9.75 -0.13 -14.42
CA LYS A 18 -8.43 -0.27 -13.77
C LYS A 18 -7.71 1.07 -13.64
N GLN A 19 -7.75 1.91 -14.68
CA GLN A 19 -7.15 3.25 -14.65
C GLN A 19 -7.64 4.12 -13.48
N ILE A 20 -8.90 3.95 -13.07
CA ILE A 20 -9.50 4.75 -12.01
C ILE A 20 -9.32 4.09 -10.64
N HIS A 21 -9.41 2.76 -10.55
CA HIS A 21 -9.60 2.05 -9.28
C HIS A 21 -8.49 1.09 -8.86
N ALA A 22 -7.62 0.63 -9.78
CA ALA A 22 -6.57 -0.31 -9.40
C ALA A 22 -5.58 0.33 -8.41
N GLY A 23 -5.08 -0.49 -7.49
CA GLY A 23 -4.14 -0.10 -6.43
C GLY A 23 -4.74 0.76 -5.30
N GLN A 24 -6.05 1.01 -5.29
CA GLN A 24 -6.67 1.93 -4.32
C GLN A 24 -7.98 1.41 -3.71
N ALA A 25 -8.03 1.36 -2.38
CA ALA A 25 -9.26 1.22 -1.59
C ALA A 25 -9.65 2.58 -0.94
N PRO A 26 -10.91 2.76 -0.48
CA PRO A 26 -11.22 3.88 0.41
C PRO A 26 -10.31 3.85 1.65
N ASP A 27 -9.94 5.02 2.16
CA ASP A 27 -9.12 5.14 3.36
C ASP A 27 -9.81 4.48 4.57
N ASP A 28 -9.12 3.58 5.27
CA ASP A 28 -9.70 2.81 6.37
C ASP A 28 -10.07 3.66 7.60
N SER A 29 -9.39 4.80 7.78
CA SER A 29 -9.57 5.65 8.97
C SER A 29 -10.74 6.62 8.85
N THR A 30 -11.00 7.12 7.64
CA THR A 30 -11.99 8.18 7.37
C THR A 30 -13.07 7.78 6.36
N GLY A 31 -12.87 6.69 5.62
CA GLY A 31 -13.71 6.31 4.49
C GLY A 31 -13.53 7.17 3.25
N ALA A 32 -12.50 8.04 3.21
CA ALA A 32 -12.27 8.93 2.08
C ALA A 32 -11.99 8.13 0.79
N ARG A 33 -12.71 8.46 -0.29
CA ARG A 33 -12.50 7.81 -1.60
C ARG A 33 -11.36 8.42 -2.40
N ALA A 34 -11.03 9.69 -2.18
CA ALA A 34 -9.84 10.30 -2.74
C ALA A 34 -8.61 9.77 -1.99
N LEU A 35 -7.52 9.47 -2.72
CA LEU A 35 -6.29 8.99 -2.13
C LEU A 35 -5.69 10.08 -1.22
N PRO A 36 -5.44 9.80 0.07
CA PRO A 36 -4.73 10.74 0.93
C PRO A 36 -3.30 11.00 0.43
N ILE A 37 -2.84 12.24 0.57
CA ILE A 37 -1.48 12.63 0.23
C ILE A 37 -0.60 12.47 1.46
N TYR A 38 0.22 11.41 1.49
CA TYR A 38 1.20 11.15 2.55
C TYR A 38 2.48 11.96 2.30
N GLN A 39 2.38 13.29 2.43
CA GLN A 39 3.49 14.24 2.25
C GLN A 39 4.37 14.29 3.50
N THR A 40 5.11 13.22 3.74
CA THR A 40 6.03 13.05 4.87
C THR A 40 7.37 12.50 4.41
N THR A 41 8.40 12.65 5.24
CA THR A 41 9.71 12.04 5.04
C THR A 41 9.82 10.69 5.75
N SER A 42 9.22 10.54 6.93
CA SER A 42 9.35 9.38 7.83
C SER A 42 8.03 8.96 8.47
N TYR A 43 8.02 7.76 9.05
CA TYR A 43 6.88 7.16 9.75
C TYR A 43 7.26 6.82 11.20
N ALA A 44 6.32 7.00 12.13
CA ALA A 44 6.53 6.66 13.53
C ALA A 44 6.36 5.16 13.75
N PHE A 45 7.16 4.58 14.64
CA PHE A 45 7.00 3.20 15.09
C PHE A 45 6.13 3.13 16.34
N ARG A 46 5.38 2.03 16.50
CA ARG A 46 4.63 1.74 17.72
C ARG A 46 5.56 1.61 18.94
N ASP A 47 6.68 0.89 18.75
CA ASP A 47 7.74 0.65 19.74
C ASP A 47 9.05 0.19 19.04
N THR A 48 10.06 -0.18 19.83
CA THR A 48 11.37 -0.64 19.33
C THR A 48 11.32 -2.01 18.64
N ASP A 49 10.42 -2.88 19.08
CA ASP A 49 10.31 -4.24 18.53
C ASP A 49 9.66 -4.19 17.14
N HIS A 50 8.64 -3.33 16.96
CA HIS A 50 8.07 -3.02 15.66
C HIS A 50 9.11 -2.46 14.68
N ALA A 51 9.99 -1.56 15.14
CA ALA A 51 11.07 -1.05 14.28
C ALA A 51 12.01 -2.19 13.83
N ALA A 52 12.42 -3.05 14.76
CA ALA A 52 13.28 -4.20 14.44
C ALA A 52 12.61 -5.16 13.45
N ALA A 53 11.30 -5.42 13.59
CA ALA A 53 10.54 -6.26 12.68
C ALA A 53 10.49 -5.70 11.25
N LEU A 54 10.27 -4.38 11.09
CA LEU A 54 10.25 -3.72 9.77
C LEU A 54 11.62 -3.77 9.08
N PHE A 55 12.71 -3.44 9.80
CA PHE A 55 14.06 -3.48 9.22
C PHE A 55 14.56 -4.91 8.97
N GLY A 56 14.10 -5.88 9.77
CA GLY A 56 14.36 -7.31 9.58
C GLY A 56 13.49 -7.97 8.52
N LEU A 57 12.60 -7.22 7.86
CA LEU A 57 11.62 -7.72 6.87
C LEU A 57 10.68 -8.81 7.42
N ALA A 58 10.51 -8.86 8.74
CA ALA A 58 9.59 -9.78 9.40
C ALA A 58 8.15 -9.26 9.38
N GLU A 59 7.97 -7.94 9.34
CA GLU A 59 6.68 -7.26 9.16
C GLU A 59 6.77 -6.31 7.95
N PRO A 60 5.77 -6.28 7.05
CA PRO A 60 5.71 -5.27 6.00
C PRO A 60 5.27 -3.92 6.59
N GLY A 61 5.85 -2.82 6.12
CA GLY A 61 5.42 -1.49 6.54
C GLY A 61 6.34 -0.38 6.08
N ASN A 62 5.89 0.86 6.29
CA ASN A 62 6.62 2.05 5.85
C ASN A 62 7.66 2.48 6.90
N ILE A 63 8.88 2.76 6.43
CA ILE A 63 9.99 3.22 7.26
C ILE A 63 10.33 4.67 6.93
N TYR A 64 10.62 4.93 5.64
CA TYR A 64 11.05 6.22 5.14
C TYR A 64 10.66 6.39 3.67
N THR A 65 10.21 7.58 3.29
CA THR A 65 9.63 7.85 1.95
C THR A 65 10.58 7.58 0.78
N ARG A 66 11.90 7.65 0.99
CA ARG A 66 12.90 7.29 -0.04
C ARG A 66 12.83 5.82 -0.46
N ILE A 67 12.31 4.96 0.41
CA ILE A 67 12.18 3.52 0.18
C ILE A 67 10.75 3.20 -0.22
N MET A 68 9.76 3.66 0.56
CA MET A 68 8.34 3.39 0.33
C MET A 68 7.47 4.55 0.83
N ASN A 69 6.38 4.84 0.12
CA ASN A 69 5.37 5.82 0.49
C ASN A 69 3.98 5.35 0.03
N PRO A 70 2.93 5.36 0.90
CA PRO A 70 1.61 4.85 0.53
C PRO A 70 0.98 5.55 -0.69
N THR A 71 1.21 6.85 -0.89
CA THR A 71 0.69 7.54 -2.07
C THR A 71 1.38 7.07 -3.36
N GLN A 72 2.66 6.69 -3.30
CA GLN A 72 3.42 6.18 -4.44
C GLN A 72 3.07 4.71 -4.72
N ASP A 73 2.91 3.89 -3.67
CA ASP A 73 2.51 2.48 -3.75
C ASP A 73 1.21 2.28 -4.55
N VAL A 74 0.21 3.16 -4.37
CA VAL A 74 -1.03 3.11 -5.19
C VAL A 74 -0.75 3.26 -6.69
N VAL A 75 0.20 4.12 -7.07
CA VAL A 75 0.59 4.29 -8.47
C VAL A 75 1.37 3.08 -8.97
N GLU A 76 2.27 2.54 -8.15
CA GLU A 76 3.05 1.33 -8.46
C GLU A 76 2.11 0.15 -8.73
N GLN A 77 1.15 -0.10 -7.84
CA GLN A 77 0.12 -1.15 -7.99
C GLN A 77 -0.82 -0.91 -9.17
N ARG A 78 -1.08 0.36 -9.54
CA ARG A 78 -1.94 0.68 -10.68
C ARG A 78 -1.26 0.43 -12.03
N ILE A 79 0.07 0.51 -12.09
CA ILE A 79 0.86 0.34 -13.31
C ILE A 79 1.27 -1.12 -13.53
N ALA A 80 1.49 -1.87 -12.45
CA ALA A 80 1.86 -3.30 -12.49
C ALA A 80 0.81 -4.16 -13.21
#